data_AF-A0A382VLV9-F1
#
_entry.id   AF-A0A382VLV9-F1
#
_cell.length_a   1.000
_cell.length_b   1.000
_cell.length_c   1.000
_cell.angle_alpha   90.00
_cell.angle_beta   90.00
_cell.angle_gamma   90.00
#
_symmetry.space_group_name_H-M   'P 1'
#
loop_
_entity.id
_entity.type
_entity.pdbx_description
1 polymer ?
#
loop_
_entity_poly.entity_id
_entity_poly.type
_entity_poly.pdbx_seq_one_letter_code
_entity_poly.pdbx_strand_id
1 'polypeptide(L)'
;MLKKFGIGEVVRSDGPGGHLAKQGTPTMGGILIVLPATLSTLLWAELNNWYIVIALTTFLAMSTIGFMDDYLKVVRFQTDGLIARYKMLGQWVFGIGLGVFLIIYPISPLEANRTMLPFF
;
A
#
# COMPACT_ATOMS: atom_id res chain seq x y z
N MET A 1 28.35 -9.05 -4.76
CA MET A 1 28.39 -7.63 -4.36
C MET A 1 27.17 -7.15 -3.56
N LEU A 2 26.06 -7.91 -3.48
CA LEU A 2 24.87 -7.60 -2.65
C LEU A 2 24.84 -8.27 -1.25
N LYS A 3 25.87 -9.06 -0.90
CA LYS A 3 26.03 -9.67 0.43
C LYS A 3 26.58 -8.68 1.49
N LYS A 4 26.98 -7.47 1.07
CA LYS A 4 27.76 -6.51 1.88
C LYS A 4 26.91 -5.52 2.68
N PHE A 5 25.58 -5.52 2.49
CA PHE A 5 24.67 -4.55 3.13
C PHE A 5 24.00 -5.05 4.42
N GLY A 6 24.27 -6.26 4.90
CA GLY A 6 23.90 -6.65 6.26
C GLY A 6 22.41 -6.54 6.58
N ILE A 7 21.52 -6.61 5.58
CA ILE A 7 20.07 -6.64 5.77
C ILE A 7 19.66 -8.11 5.89
N GLY A 8 20.10 -8.74 6.98
CA GLY A 8 19.52 -9.99 7.45
C GLY A 8 18.43 -9.64 8.46
N GLU A 9 17.21 -10.12 8.24
CA GLU A 9 16.14 -10.01 9.24
C GLU A 9 16.65 -10.41 10.63
N VAL A 10 16.37 -9.59 11.64
CA VAL A 10 16.56 -9.96 13.04
C VAL A 10 15.51 -11.02 13.36
N VAL A 11 15.91 -12.27 13.23
CA VAL A 11 15.09 -13.44 13.54
C VAL A 11 14.78 -13.43 15.04
N ARG A 12 13.50 -13.34 15.39
CA ARG A 12 13.01 -13.61 16.77
C ARG A 12 13.39 -15.04 17.15
N SER A 13 13.97 -15.21 18.33
CA SER A 13 14.50 -16.48 18.86
C SER A 13 13.44 -17.54 19.21
N ASP A 14 12.15 -17.27 18.98
CA ASP A 14 11.05 -18.02 19.64
C ASP A 14 10.23 -18.89 18.66
N GLY A 15 10.73 -19.18 17.45
CA GLY A 15 10.02 -19.94 16.42
C GLY A 15 10.73 -21.22 15.97
N PRO A 16 10.02 -22.35 15.71
CA PRO A 16 10.64 -23.62 15.33
C PRO A 16 11.32 -23.54 13.96
N GLY A 17 12.42 -24.29 13.82
CA GLY A 17 13.55 -24.12 12.88
C GLY A 17 13.32 -24.14 11.36
N GLY A 18 12.09 -24.03 10.88
CA GLY A 18 11.77 -23.89 9.44
C GLY A 18 11.88 -22.46 8.91
N HIS A 19 12.13 -21.45 9.76
CA HIS A 19 12.13 -20.04 9.38
C HIS A 19 13.43 -19.52 8.70
N LEU A 20 14.46 -20.36 8.59
CA LEU A 20 15.75 -19.98 7.97
C LEU A 20 15.73 -19.95 6.43
N ALA A 21 14.69 -20.49 5.78
CA ALA A 21 14.56 -20.52 4.33
C ALA A 21 13.98 -19.24 3.70
N LYS A 22 13.61 -18.22 4.50
CA LYS A 22 13.10 -16.93 4.02
C LYS A 22 14.12 -15.79 4.11
N GLN A 23 15.36 -16.08 4.52
CA GLN A 23 16.45 -15.11 4.47
C GLN A 23 16.84 -14.84 3.02
N GLY A 24 16.42 -13.68 2.50
CA GLY A 24 16.92 -13.14 1.23
C GLY A 24 15.85 -12.68 0.24
N THR A 25 14.56 -12.91 0.49
CA THR A 25 13.51 -12.28 -0.31
C THR A 25 13.33 -10.84 0.16
N PRO A 26 13.57 -9.83 -0.69
CA PRO A 26 13.50 -8.45 -0.24
C PRO A 26 12.07 -8.16 0.24
N THR A 27 11.97 -7.84 1.53
CA THR A 27 10.77 -7.40 2.27
C THR A 27 10.19 -6.07 1.77
N MET A 28 10.70 -5.56 0.65
CA MET A 28 10.21 -4.38 -0.09
C MET A 28 9.57 -4.75 -1.45
N GLY A 29 9.13 -6.00 -1.64
CA GLY A 29 8.51 -6.44 -2.89
C GLY A 29 7.31 -5.60 -3.34
N GLY A 30 6.62 -4.91 -2.42
CA GLY A 30 5.57 -3.96 -2.76
C GLY A 30 6.02 -2.85 -3.72
N ILE A 31 7.26 -2.37 -3.61
CA ILE A 31 7.82 -1.35 -4.52
C ILE A 31 7.89 -1.87 -5.96
N LEU A 32 8.19 -3.17 -6.13
CA LEU A 32 8.25 -3.82 -7.44
C LEU A 32 6.88 -3.90 -8.12
N ILE A 33 5.78 -3.74 -7.37
CA ILE A 33 4.42 -3.70 -7.93
C ILE A 33 3.97 -2.24 -8.08
N VAL A 34 4.18 -1.43 -7.05
CA VAL A 34 3.70 -0.05 -6.99
C VAL A 34 4.35 0.82 -8.05
N LEU A 35 5.65 0.72 -8.28
CA LEU A 35 6.34 1.50 -9.31
C LEU A 35 5.83 1.22 -10.74
N PRO A 36 5.86 -0.03 -11.25
CA PRO A 36 5.39 -0.29 -12.60
C PRO A 36 3.88 -0.06 -12.76
N ALA A 37 3.05 -0.36 -11.75
CA ALA A 37 1.62 -0.08 -11.80
C ALA A 37 1.33 1.42 -11.90
N THR A 38 2.04 2.24 -11.11
CA THR A 38 1.90 3.71 -11.13
C THR A 38 2.36 4.28 -12.46
N LEU A 39 3.52 3.84 -12.96
CA LEU A 39 4.04 4.29 -14.25
C LEU A 39 3.11 3.90 -15.39
N SER A 40 2.63 2.65 -15.41
CA SER A 40 1.68 2.18 -16.41
C SER A 40 0.38 3.00 -16.39
N THR A 41 -0.15 3.28 -15.19
CA THR A 41 -1.35 4.12 -15.07
C THR A 41 -1.09 5.54 -15.58
N LEU A 42 0.08 6.13 -15.28
CA LEU A 42 0.39 7.50 -15.70
C LEU A 42 0.61 7.63 -17.22
N LEU A 43 1.12 6.59 -17.86
CA LEU A 43 1.43 6.56 -19.29
C LEU A 43 0.20 6.23 -20.16
N TRP A 44 -0.68 5.33 -19.71
CA TRP A 44 -1.79 4.81 -20.52
C TRP A 44 -3.17 5.28 -20.06
N ALA A 45 -3.34 5.74 -18.82
CA ALA A 45 -4.66 6.10 -18.31
C ALA A 45 -5.01 7.56 -18.59
N GLU A 46 -6.29 7.83 -18.82
CA GLU A 46 -6.80 9.20 -19.00
C GLU A 46 -6.89 9.93 -17.66
N LEU A 47 -5.92 10.80 -17.36
CA LEU A 47 -5.87 11.54 -16.09
C LEU A 47 -7.00 12.58 -15.90
N ASN A 48 -7.76 12.87 -16.95
CA ASN A 48 -8.99 13.67 -16.85
C ASN A 48 -10.15 12.90 -16.21
N ASN A 49 -10.04 11.56 -16.13
CA ASN A 49 -11.04 10.72 -15.52
C ASN A 49 -10.84 10.66 -13.99
N TRP A 50 -11.77 11.26 -13.24
CA TRP A 50 -11.68 11.34 -11.78
C TRP A 50 -11.70 9.96 -11.09
N TYR A 51 -12.28 8.92 -11.71
CA TYR A 51 -12.22 7.55 -11.20
C TYR A 51 -10.78 7.03 -11.15
N ILE A 52 -10.00 7.32 -12.19
CA ILE A 52 -8.59 6.91 -12.31
C ILE A 52 -7.74 7.69 -11.30
N VAL A 53 -7.96 9.00 -11.19
CA VAL A 53 -7.25 9.86 -10.24
C VAL A 53 -7.45 9.37 -8.81
N ILE A 54 -8.71 9.14 -8.40
CA ILE A 54 -9.03 8.67 -7.05
C ILE A 54 -8.44 7.27 -6.78
N ALA A 55 -8.55 6.35 -7.75
CA ALA A 55 -7.98 5.02 -7.62
C ALA A 55 -6.46 5.07 -7.45
N LEU A 56 -5.77 5.89 -8.28
CA LEU A 56 -4.32 6.06 -8.23
C LEU A 56 -3.87 6.72 -6.93
N THR A 57 -4.57 7.77 -6.47
CA THR A 57 -4.27 8.42 -5.18
C THR A 57 -4.46 7.46 -4.02
N THR A 58 -5.53 6.67 -4.02
CA THR A 58 -5.80 5.66 -2.98
C THR A 58 -4.74 4.57 -2.97
N PHE A 59 -4.38 4.07 -4.15
CA PHE A 59 -3.34 3.08 -4.33
C PHE A 59 -1.99 3.57 -3.78
N LEU A 60 -1.58 4.79 -4.13
CA LEU A 60 -0.34 5.40 -3.66
C LEU A 60 -0.36 5.67 -2.15
N ALA A 61 -1.48 6.17 -1.60
CA ALA A 61 -1.62 6.43 -0.17
C ALA A 61 -1.46 5.15 0.66
N MET A 62 -2.17 4.07 0.28
CA MET A 62 -2.07 2.79 0.97
C MET A 62 -0.68 2.16 0.82
N SER A 63 -0.10 2.28 -0.37
CA SER A 63 1.27 1.82 -0.65
C SER A 63 2.30 2.55 0.20
N THR A 64 2.12 3.84 0.44
CA THR A 64 3.02 4.64 1.29
C THR A 64 2.96 4.18 2.75
N ILE A 65 1.75 3.92 3.27
CA ILE A 65 1.58 3.41 4.65
C ILE A 65 2.24 2.02 4.79
N GLY A 66 2.08 1.14 3.79
CA GLY A 66 2.74 -0.17 3.76
C GLY A 66 4.26 -0.05 3.69
N PHE A 67 4.76 0.81 2.80
CA PHE A 67 6.20 1.05 2.65
C PHE A 67 6.83 1.62 3.92
N MET A 68 6.15 2.52 4.64
CA MET A 68 6.64 3.05 5.92
C MET A 68 6.78 1.96 6.99
N ASP A 69 5.83 1.02 7.07
CA ASP A 69 5.87 -0.11 8.00
C ASP A 69 7.05 -1.05 7.67
N ASP A 70 7.20 -1.41 6.39
CA ASP A 70 8.29 -2.28 5.93
C ASP A 70 9.66 -1.59 6.06
N TYR A 71 9.75 -0.28 5.80
CA TYR A 71 10.97 0.50 6.01
C TYR A 71 11.41 0.49 7.48
N LEU A 72 10.47 0.63 8.43
CA LEU A 72 10.78 0.60 9.86
C LEU A 72 11.30 -0.78 10.30
N LYS A 73 10.72 -1.87 9.79
CA LYS A 73 11.17 -3.23 10.13
C LYS A 73 12.56 -3.53 9.57
N VAL A 74 12.81 -3.14 8.32
CA VAL A 74 14.00 -3.54 7.57
C VAL A 74 15.19 -2.61 7.83
N VAL A 75 14.96 -1.30 7.82
CA VAL A 75 16.05 -0.31 7.90
C VAL A 75 16.33 0.12 9.34
N ARG A 76 15.29 0.20 10.19
CA ARG A 76 15.45 0.57 11.60
C ARG A 76 15.64 -0.63 12.52
N PHE A 77 15.65 -1.86 11.99
CA PHE A 77 15.75 -3.11 12.76
C PHE A 77 14.75 -3.19 13.93
N GLN A 78 13.60 -2.51 13.82
CA GLN A 78 12.54 -2.56 14.83
C GLN A 78 11.66 -3.77 14.53
N THR A 79 11.77 -4.82 15.34
CA THR A 79 11.01 -6.09 15.17
C THR A 79 9.50 -5.89 15.15
N ASP A 80 9.00 -4.84 15.79
CA ASP A 80 7.56 -4.57 15.88
C ASP A 80 7.02 -3.72 14.71
N GLY A 81 7.91 -3.14 13.88
CA GLY A 81 7.51 -2.25 12.79
C GLY A 81 6.75 -1.00 13.22
N LEU A 82 5.89 -0.48 12.35
CA LEU A 82 5.01 0.63 12.69
C LEU A 82 3.96 0.14 13.71
N ILE A 83 3.84 0.84 14.84
CA ILE A 83 2.88 0.46 15.90
C ILE A 83 1.48 0.33 15.25
N ALA A 84 0.87 -0.84 15.40
CA ALA A 84 -0.36 -1.23 14.70
C ALA A 84 -1.47 -0.15 14.77
N ARG A 85 -1.58 0.54 15.90
CA ARG A 85 -2.54 1.65 16.10
C ARG A 85 -2.33 2.81 15.12
N TYR A 86 -1.09 3.20 14.83
CA TYR A 86 -0.81 4.30 13.90
C TYR A 86 -1.01 3.87 12.44
N LYS A 87 -0.71 2.60 12.13
CA LYS A 87 -1.01 2.02 10.81
C LYS A 87 -2.51 2.03 10.53
N MET A 88 -3.31 1.53 11.47
CA MET A 88 -4.77 1.52 11.37
C MET A 88 -5.34 2.94 11.34
N LEU A 89 -4.85 3.83 12.20
CA LEU A 89 -5.30 5.22 12.23
C LEU A 89 -5.04 5.92 10.90
N GLY A 90 -3.88 5.73 10.29
CA GLY A 90 -3.58 6.27 8.96
C GLY A 90 -4.53 5.75 7.87
N GLN A 91 -4.81 4.45 7.87
CA GLN A 91 -5.75 3.85 6.92
C GLN A 91 -7.18 4.34 7.12
N TRP A 92 -7.62 4.48 8.38
CA TRP A 92 -8.96 4.96 8.73
C TRP A 92 -9.15 6.42 8.39
N VAL A 93 -8.19 7.28 8.75
CA VAL A 93 -8.24 8.71 8.44
C VAL A 93 -8.31 8.93 6.94
N PHE A 94 -7.48 8.20 6.17
CA PHE A 94 -7.52 8.30 4.71
C PHE A 94 -8.85 7.78 4.14
N GLY A 95 -9.30 6.60 4.57
CA GLY A 95 -10.54 5.99 4.05
C GLY A 95 -11.79 6.81 4.38
N ILE A 96 -11.92 7.30 5.61
CA ILE A 96 -13.02 8.16 6.03
C ILE A 96 -12.94 9.50 5.30
N GLY A 97 -11.75 10.10 5.21
CA GLY A 97 -11.56 11.36 4.49
C GLY A 97 -11.95 11.26 3.02
N LEU A 98 -11.56 10.18 2.35
CA LEU A 98 -11.93 9.90 0.97
C LEU A 98 -13.44 9.66 0.83
N GLY A 99 -14.05 8.91 1.76
CA GLY A 99 -15.50 8.67 1.77
C GLY A 99 -16.29 9.96 1.92
N VAL A 100 -15.91 10.83 2.86
CA VAL A 100 -16.54 12.15 3.05
C VAL A 100 -16.35 13.02 1.81
N PHE A 101 -15.15 13.02 1.21
CA PHE A 101 -14.89 13.75 -0.03
C PHE A 101 -15.82 13.31 -1.16
N LEU A 102 -16.01 12.00 -1.34
CA LEU A 102 -16.91 11.45 -2.37
C LEU A 102 -18.39 11.74 -2.13
N ILE A 103 -18.81 11.88 -0.87
CA ILE A 103 -20.19 12.29 -0.54
C ILE A 103 -20.42 13.76 -0.92
N ILE A 104 -19.43 14.63 -0.72
CA ILE A 104 -19.53 16.07 -1.03
C ILE A 104 -19.36 16.30 -2.54
N TYR A 105 -18.45 15.57 -3.18
CA TYR A 105 -18.12 15.68 -4.60
C TYR A 105 -18.35 14.32 -5.31
N PRO A 106 -19.62 13.97 -5.57
CA PRO A 106 -19.93 12.71 -6.23
C PRO A 106 -19.40 12.69 -7.66
N ILE A 107 -18.61 11.66 -7.97
CA ILE A 107 -18.07 11.40 -9.31
C ILE A 107 -19.05 10.71 -10.25
N SER A 108 -20.04 10.02 -9.68
CA SER A 108 -21.08 9.36 -10.43
C SER A 108 -22.29 10.29 -10.55
N PRO A 109 -22.87 10.44 -11.76
CA PRO A 109 -24.13 11.15 -11.92
C PRO A 109 -25.33 10.37 -11.34
N LEU A 110 -25.13 9.11 -10.97
CA LEU A 110 -26.14 8.25 -10.35
C LEU A 110 -26.17 8.43 -8.84
N GLU A 111 -27.36 8.32 -8.27
CA GLU A 111 -27.57 8.29 -6.83
C GLU A 111 -26.84 7.10 -6.20
N ALA A 112 -26.26 7.31 -5.01
CA ALA A 112 -25.49 6.30 -4.28
C ALA A 112 -26.27 5.00 -3.99
N ASN A 113 -27.61 5.06 -4.01
CA ASN A 113 -28.49 3.90 -3.78
C ASN A 113 -28.83 3.09 -5.04
N ARG A 114 -28.29 3.46 -6.21
CA ARG A 114 -28.53 2.73 -7.46
C ARG A 114 -27.33 1.88 -7.84
N THR A 115 -27.56 0.57 -7.94
CA THR A 115 -26.55 -0.38 -8.42
C THR A 115 -26.50 -0.32 -9.95
N MET A 116 -25.32 -0.03 -10.49
CA MET A 116 -25.07 -0.16 -11.92
C MET A 116 -24.68 -1.61 -12.22
N LEU A 117 -25.49 -2.32 -13.01
CA LEU A 117 -25.11 -3.63 -13.51
C LEU A 117 -24.20 -3.43 -14.73
N PRO A 118 -23.00 -4.03 -14.75
CA PRO A 118 -22.01 -3.79 -15.80
C PRO A 118 -22.35 -4.69 -17.00
N PHE A 119 -23.50 -4.45 -17.61
CA PHE A 119 -23.91 -5.10 -18.85
C PHE A 119 -23.95 -4.02 -19.92
N PHE A 120 -23.14 -4.21 -20.96
CA PHE A 120 -23.14 -3.41 -22.18
C PHE A 120 -24.42 -3.66 -22.99
#